data_AF-A0A5E4DHD8-F1
#
_entry.id   AF-A0A5E4DHD8-F1
#
_cell.length_a   1.000
_cell.length_b   1.000
_cell.length_c   1.000
_cell.angle_alpha   90.00
_cell.angle_beta   90.00
_cell.angle_gamma   90.00
#
_symmetry.space_group_name_H-M   'P 1'
#
loop_
_entity.id
_entity.type
_entity.pdbx_description
1 polymer ?
#
loop_
_entity_poly.entity_id
_entity_poly.type
_entity_poly.pdbx_seq_one_letter_code
_entity_poly.pdbx_strand_id
1 'polypeptide(L)'
;SSVWKAFYFTPKFNPKGANGCFSTHVCLCLDGHVTRHRPPLLFDLSTDPGEKSPLTPETEPRFQDILRVMQEAADRHTQTLSADVPNQLSPGNTLWKPWLQ
;
A
#
# COMPACT_ATOMS: atom_id res chain seq x y z
N SER A 1 -4.34 -19.75 13.77
CA SER A 1 -4.40 -19.33 12.35
C SER A 1 -3.91 -17.90 12.28
N SER A 2 -3.07 -17.56 11.31
CA SER A 2 -2.49 -16.21 11.15
C SER A 2 -3.16 -15.45 10.01
N VAL A 3 -3.11 -14.11 10.07
CA VAL A 3 -3.63 -13.23 9.03
C VAL A 3 -2.53 -12.29 8.60
N TRP A 4 -1.91 -12.56 7.45
CA TRP A 4 -0.74 -11.82 6.98
C TRP A 4 -1.13 -10.57 6.19
N LYS A 5 -0.47 -9.44 6.48
CA LYS A 5 -0.58 -8.21 5.68
C LYS A 5 0.80 -7.69 5.32
N ALA A 6 1.00 -7.39 4.03
CA ALA A 6 2.24 -6.86 3.51
C ALA A 6 2.05 -5.43 2.99
N PHE A 7 2.99 -4.55 3.31
CA PHE A 7 3.07 -3.21 2.74
C PHE A 7 4.28 -3.09 1.81
N TYR A 8 3.98 -2.99 0.51
CA TYR A 8 4.99 -2.66 -0.52
C TYR A 8 5.50 -1.23 -0.43
N PHE A 9 4.67 -0.34 0.10
CA PHE A 9 5.03 1.03 0.42
C PHE A 9 4.19 1.53 1.60
N THR A 10 4.71 2.53 2.30
CA THR A 10 3.97 3.28 3.34
C THR A 10 4.06 4.78 3.06
N PRO A 11 3.08 5.58 3.49
CA PRO A 11 3.15 7.03 3.36
C PRO A 11 4.29 7.60 4.22
N LYS A 12 4.90 8.69 3.74
CA LYS A 12 5.81 9.51 4.55
C LYS A 12 4.98 10.47 5.39
N PHE A 13 4.75 10.09 6.64
CA PHE A 13 4.03 10.94 7.57
C PHE A 13 4.73 12.29 7.79
N ASN A 14 3.92 13.34 7.94
CA ASN A 14 4.37 14.69 8.17
C ASN A 14 3.46 15.34 9.24
N PRO A 15 3.98 15.66 10.44
CA PRO A 15 5.37 15.47 10.88
C PRO A 15 5.75 13.98 11.04
N LYS A 16 7.06 13.69 11.06
CA LYS A 16 7.57 12.31 11.17
C LYS A 16 7.02 11.63 12.43
N GLY A 17 6.51 10.42 12.28
CA GLY A 17 5.94 9.63 13.39
C GLY A 17 4.50 10.02 13.77
N ALA A 18 3.91 11.05 13.15
CA ALA A 18 2.47 11.24 13.20
C ALA A 18 1.79 10.12 12.41
N ASN A 19 0.55 9.74 12.70
CA ASN A 19 -0.21 8.80 11.87
C ASN A 19 -0.98 9.52 10.75
N GLY A 20 -0.33 10.47 10.06
CA GLY A 20 -0.96 11.30 9.06
C GLY A 20 -0.01 12.18 8.27
N CYS A 21 -0.54 12.76 7.19
CA CYS A 21 0.17 13.66 6.29
C CYS A 21 -0.47 15.05 6.37
N PHE A 22 -0.18 15.77 7.47
CA PHE A 22 -0.85 17.03 7.80
C PHE A 22 -0.48 18.16 6.83
N SER A 23 0.73 18.15 6.27
CA SER A 23 1.18 19.15 5.29
C SER A 23 0.40 19.14 3.97
N THR A 24 -0.06 17.96 3.53
CA THR A 24 -0.85 17.78 2.31
C THR A 24 -2.32 17.54 2.60
N HIS A 25 -2.72 17.56 3.88
CA HIS A 25 -4.02 17.16 4.43
C HIS A 25 -4.43 15.69 4.19
N VAL A 26 -3.91 15.05 3.15
CA VAL A 26 -4.11 13.64 2.81
C VAL A 26 -2.78 12.98 2.47
N CYS A 27 -2.64 11.68 2.77
CA CYS A 27 -1.46 10.93 2.37
C CYS A 27 -1.58 10.49 0.91
N LEU A 28 -0.66 10.98 0.07
CA LEU A 28 -0.59 10.63 -1.35
C LEU A 28 0.12 9.30 -1.57
N CYS A 29 -0.15 8.65 -2.71
CA CYS A 29 0.46 7.37 -3.12
C CYS A 29 1.55 7.52 -4.21
N LEU A 30 1.88 8.76 -4.57
CA LEU A 30 2.84 9.10 -5.61
C LEU A 30 4.28 9.02 -5.10
N ASP A 31 5.25 8.88 -6.00
CA ASP A 31 6.67 9.00 -5.65
C ASP A 31 6.97 10.36 -5.00
N GLY A 32 7.95 10.38 -4.10
CA GLY A 32 8.22 11.53 -3.24
C GLY A 32 7.43 11.52 -1.93
N HIS A 33 6.18 11.05 -1.94
CA HIS A 33 5.28 11.01 -0.76
C HIS A 33 5.24 9.66 -0.05
N VAL A 34 5.84 8.61 -0.62
CA VAL A 34 5.87 7.26 -0.06
C VAL A 34 7.29 6.75 0.18
N THR A 35 7.45 5.85 1.13
CA THR A 35 8.64 5.01 1.31
C THR A 35 8.33 3.63 0.74
N ARG A 36 9.11 3.19 -0.25
CA ARG A 36 8.98 1.86 -0.85
C ARG A 36 9.85 0.86 -0.08
N HIS A 37 9.34 -0.34 0.15
CA HIS A 37 9.99 -1.37 0.96
C HIS A 37 10.41 -2.55 0.07
N ARG A 38 11.68 -2.96 0.19
CA ARG A 38 12.25 -4.14 -0.48
C ARG A 38 13.19 -4.84 0.50
N PRO A 39 12.76 -5.93 1.19
CA PRO A 39 11.45 -6.60 1.10
C PRO A 39 10.29 -5.76 1.66
N PRO A 40 9.01 -6.09 1.32
CA PRO A 40 7.84 -5.45 1.94
C PRO A 40 7.81 -5.59 3.46
N LEU A 41 7.22 -4.63 4.17
CA LEU A 41 6.92 -4.81 5.59
C LEU A 41 5.83 -5.88 5.74
N LEU A 42 5.94 -6.76 6.74
CA LEU A 42 5.02 -7.86 6.98
C LEU A 42 4.48 -7.81 8.41
N PHE A 43 3.19 -8.08 8.59
CA PHE A 43 2.52 -8.12 9.90
C PHE A 43 1.62 -9.35 10.00
N ASP A 44 1.47 -9.91 11.21
CA ASP A 44 0.40 -10.86 11.53
C ASP A 44 -0.73 -10.13 12.26
N LEU A 45 -1.81 -9.81 11.54
CA LEU A 45 -2.96 -9.10 12.08
C LEU A 45 -3.72 -9.92 13.13
N SER A 46 -3.47 -11.24 13.24
CA SER A 46 -4.08 -12.05 14.29
C SER A 46 -3.49 -11.75 15.68
N THR A 47 -2.24 -11.33 15.75
CA THR A 47 -1.53 -11.01 16.99
C THR A 47 -1.20 -9.53 17.15
N ASP A 48 -1.06 -8.81 16.04
CA ASP A 48 -0.86 -7.35 15.97
C ASP A 48 -1.88 -6.67 15.04
N PRO A 49 -3.16 -6.54 15.47
CA PRO A 49 -4.19 -5.85 14.67
C PRO A 49 -3.88 -4.37 14.41
N GLY A 50 -2.99 -3.77 15.21
CA GLY A 50 -2.64 -2.36 15.13
C GLY A 50 -1.46 -2.05 14.20
N GLU A 51 -0.84 -3.07 13.60
CA GLU A 51 0.27 -2.92 12.65
C GLU A 51 1.45 -2.14 13.25
N LYS A 52 1.76 -2.41 14.52
CA LYS A 52 2.79 -1.70 15.29
C LYS A 52 4.16 -2.38 15.27
N SER A 53 4.18 -3.70 15.10
CA SER A 53 5.35 -4.54 15.26
C SER A 53 5.59 -5.34 13.98
N PRO A 54 6.33 -4.79 12.99
CA PRO A 54 6.62 -5.50 11.76
C PRO A 54 7.46 -6.75 12.05
N LEU A 55 7.13 -7.83 11.34
CA LEU A 55 7.89 -9.06 11.35
C LEU A 55 9.17 -8.89 10.53
N THR A 56 10.13 -9.74 10.85
CA THR A 56 11.45 -9.81 10.24
C THR A 56 11.86 -11.27 10.10
N PRO A 57 12.90 -11.59 9.32
CA PRO A 57 13.42 -12.96 9.25
C PRO A 57 13.80 -13.58 10.61
N GLU A 58 14.15 -12.74 11.59
CA GLU A 58 14.51 -13.19 12.95
C GLU A 58 13.28 -13.53 13.81
N THR A 59 12.14 -12.87 13.55
CA THR A 59 10.91 -13.01 14.34
C THR A 59 9.90 -13.96 13.71
N GLU A 60 10.00 -14.23 12.40
CA GLU A 60 9.16 -15.18 11.67
C GLU A 60 10.01 -16.07 10.74
N PRO A 61 10.24 -17.36 11.07
CA PRO A 61 11.05 -18.26 10.25
C PRO A 61 10.54 -18.42 8.81
N ARG A 62 9.24 -18.25 8.58
CA ARG A 62 8.60 -18.37 7.25
C ARG A 62 8.56 -17.03 6.49
N PHE A 63 9.22 -15.98 6.98
CA PHE A 63 9.12 -14.61 6.46
C PHE A 63 9.28 -14.56 4.93
N GLN A 64 10.33 -15.20 4.40
CA GLN A 64 10.61 -15.20 2.96
C GLN A 64 9.56 -15.98 2.16
N ASP A 65 9.09 -17.12 2.67
CA ASP A 65 8.05 -17.91 2.01
C ASP A 65 6.71 -17.19 1.97
N ILE A 66 6.34 -16.51 3.06
CA ILE A 66 5.11 -15.72 3.13
C ILE A 66 5.17 -14.60 2.09
N LEU A 67 6.25 -13.82 2.06
CA LEU A 67 6.41 -12.73 1.11
C LEU A 67 6.42 -13.21 -0.34
N ARG A 68 7.05 -14.36 -0.62
CA ARG A 68 7.02 -14.98 -1.94
C ARG A 68 5.59 -15.31 -2.39
N VAL A 69 4.82 -15.98 -1.54
CA VAL A 69 3.41 -16.32 -1.85
C VAL A 69 2.57 -15.05 -2.05
N MET A 70 2.76 -14.03 -1.23
CA MET A 70 2.05 -12.75 -1.37
C MET A 70 2.41 -12.02 -2.66
N GLN A 71 3.69 -12.02 -3.04
CA GLN A 71 4.15 -11.44 -4.31
C GLN A 71 3.55 -12.18 -5.51
N GLU A 72 3.61 -13.51 -5.53
CA GLU A 72 3.01 -14.32 -6.59
C GLU A 72 1.50 -14.06 -6.72
N ALA A 73 0.80 -13.88 -5.59
CA ALA A 73 -0.62 -13.54 -5.59
C ALA A 73 -0.88 -12.14 -6.17
N ALA A 74 -0.09 -11.12 -5.80
CA ALA A 74 -0.19 -9.78 -6.34
C ALA A 74 0.12 -9.72 -7.84
N ASP A 75 1.14 -10.45 -8.28
CA ASP A 75 1.54 -10.53 -9.70
C ASP A 75 0.45 -11.21 -10.53
N ARG A 76 -0.07 -12.36 -10.06
CA ARG A 76 -1.17 -13.07 -10.72
C ARG A 76 -2.43 -12.22 -10.79
N HIS A 77 -2.76 -11.51 -9.71
CA HIS A 77 -3.90 -10.61 -9.72
C HIS A 77 -3.72 -9.47 -10.73
N THR A 78 -2.52 -8.87 -10.79
CA THR A 78 -2.21 -7.79 -11.74
C THR A 78 -2.41 -8.24 -13.19
N GLN A 79 -2.12 -9.50 -13.53
CA GLN A 79 -2.37 -10.06 -14.86
C GLN A 79 -3.86 -10.17 -15.22
N THR A 80 -4.77 -10.15 -14.23
CA THR A 80 -6.22 -10.15 -14.46
C THR A 80 -6.79 -8.74 -14.66
N LEU A 81 -6.00 -7.70 -14.42
CA LEU A 81 -6.44 -6.31 -14.57
C LEU A 81 -6.42 -5.91 -16.05
N SER A 82 -7.57 -5.47 -16.54
CA SER A 82 -7.70 -5.03 -17.94
C SER A 82 -7.10 -3.64 -18.12
N ALA A 83 -6.15 -3.52 -19.05
CA ALA A 83 -5.41 -2.27 -19.30
C ALA A 83 -6.23 -1.21 -20.06
N ASP A 84 -7.37 -1.60 -20.62
CA ASP A 84 -8.27 -0.81 -21.45
C ASP A 84 -9.37 -0.08 -20.66
N VAL A 85 -9.42 -0.24 -19.33
CA VAL A 85 -10.38 0.48 -18.49
C VAL A 85 -9.96 1.96 -18.40
N PRO A 86 -10.76 2.92 -18.91
CA PRO A 86 -10.40 4.32 -18.90
C PRO A 86 -10.40 4.90 -17.48
N ASN A 87 -9.40 5.73 -17.17
CA ASN A 87 -9.32 6.42 -15.88
C ASN A 87 -10.47 7.43 -15.71
N GLN A 88 -11.45 7.06 -14.88
CA GLN A 88 -12.61 7.91 -14.58
C GLN A 88 -12.27 9.15 -13.76
N LEU A 89 -11.08 9.20 -13.14
CA LEU A 89 -10.55 10.37 -12.42
C LEU A 89 -9.41 11.06 -13.20
N SER A 90 -9.35 10.85 -14.52
CA SER A 90 -8.42 11.59 -15.40
C SER A 90 -8.67 13.11 -15.33
N PRO A 91 -7.69 13.96 -15.67
CA PRO A 91 -7.89 15.41 -15.67
C PRO A 91 -9.12 15.85 -16.48
N GLY A 92 -9.36 15.24 -17.65
CA GLY A 92 -10.53 15.53 -18.48
C GLY A 92 -11.88 15.11 -17.86
N ASN A 93 -11.88 14.19 -16.91
CA ASN A 93 -13.08 13.75 -16.18
C ASN A 93 -13.27 14.48 -14.84
N THR A 94 -12.19 15.01 -14.26
CA THR A 94 -12.22 15.67 -12.94
C THR A 94 -12.38 17.19 -13.03
N LEU A 95 -11.94 17.83 -14.13
CA LEU A 95 -12.11 19.26 -14.33
C LEU A 95 -13.59 19.63 -14.44
N TRP A 96 -13.97 20.75 -13.81
CA TRP A 96 -15.32 21.29 -13.88
C TRP A 96 -15.70 21.61 -15.33
N LYS A 97 -16.91 21.18 -15.73
CA LYS A 97 -17.44 21.36 -17.08
C LYS A 97 -18.68 22.26 -16.99
N PRO A 98 -18.63 23.50 -17.52
CA PRO A 98 -19.74 24.46 -17.42
C PRO A 98 -21.10 23.92 -17.89
N TRP A 99 -21.09 22.98 -18.84
CA TRP A 99 -22.28 22.39 -19.46
C TRP A 99 -22.82 21.14 -18.75
N LEU A 100 -22.27 20.76 -17.59
CA LEU A 100 -22.71 19.61 -16.78
C LEU A 100 -23.26 20.04 -15.40
N GLN A 101 -23.88 21.22 -15.32
CA GLN A 101 -24.56 21.73 -14.12
C GLN A 101 -26.07 21.77 -14.34
#